data_AF-A0A0D2EPE9-F1
#
_entry.id   AF-A0A0D2EPE9-F1
#
_cell.length_a   1.000
_cell.length_b   1.000
_cell.length_c   1.000
_cell.angle_alpha   90.00
_cell.angle_beta   90.00
_cell.angle_gamma   90.00
#
_symmetry.space_group_name_H-M   'P 1'
#
loop_
_entity.id
_entity.type
_entity.pdbx_description
1 polymer ?
#
loop_
_entity_poly.entity_id
_entity_poly.type
_entity_poly.pdbx_seq_one_letter_code
_entity_poly.pdbx_strand_id
1 'polypeptide(L)'
;MASKKAAAVRFVDSHPFPSSKREQELLRAEARSHAATVSHPTYKKKAARPLEKESSAANVVPRLRRSSSEEVGQPLLTRPVDTAVCPLESVETRQRLGQSNQPFSRYRLFVRSSGGNSNRDTNSARKKRETQAEQGGTQTVAYASIPVFKGNTDPFNATIIPVSALEHMLLQQARAQSMLNTWPSEIALRHNHSALTAESMRKMPAFVADKASSHAIISHAYYSSGSRQRNHGQPHEQTLVYAEKHKFQALRALQESLEAQRQTGDSAKLWKILSSCCWLGAAEMLSGNIHAAIVHLSASQKIVNSLGGWSVMGRMEKEVLLGAVVSLAAALRSRPVMDIGDFDPGPWRSHTWVTDMEDPPTLQEDLKVAFPESTPSESSTPTTIAPALRAIMADIRELLAVEELKFRYATSKASDVTEIFRWSFARKTAVRARSLHYWCDLIEAAKKDGKPVATVVGPGGLPSPVALTFDVALCLAVRCFDRCIFEEHYQPGGVFRESKRYHTEMTTIIEALRPAAEDFSLVPGQHTRDLLWIYSVGAYVEDVFMRPELERKEDPVAPQRRFFSTRFSYLVAANLEFNSFEDVTKLLRENYLYFPRLQDDSLRKLVEF
;
A
#
# COMPACT_ATOMS: atom_id res chain seq x y z
N MET A 1 11.90 -45.56 -17.71
CA MET A 1 11.38 -44.51 -16.81
C MET A 1 11.32 -43.20 -17.58
N ALA A 2 10.13 -42.72 -17.96
CA ALA A 2 10.01 -41.46 -18.69
C ALA A 2 10.21 -40.28 -17.73
N SER A 3 11.19 -39.41 -17.99
CA SER A 3 11.42 -38.21 -17.20
C SER A 3 10.20 -37.28 -17.34
N LYS A 4 9.53 -36.98 -16.22
CA LYS A 4 8.52 -35.93 -16.15
C LYS A 4 9.16 -34.60 -16.58
N LYS A 5 8.85 -34.14 -17.80
CA LYS A 5 9.21 -32.79 -18.25
C LYS A 5 8.63 -31.78 -17.26
N ALA A 6 9.50 -30.97 -16.65
CA ALA A 6 9.13 -29.85 -15.81
C ALA A 6 8.16 -28.95 -16.59
N ALA A 7 7.00 -28.66 -16.00
CA ALA A 7 6.01 -27.78 -16.60
C ALA A 7 6.63 -26.39 -16.82
N ALA A 8 6.85 -26.04 -18.08
CA ALA A 8 7.22 -24.68 -18.46
C ALA A 8 6.09 -23.75 -18.02
N VAL A 9 6.37 -22.87 -17.07
CA VAL A 9 5.45 -21.82 -16.62
C VAL A 9 5.17 -20.92 -17.83
N ARG A 10 4.07 -21.18 -18.52
CA ARG A 10 3.55 -20.32 -19.58
C ARG A 10 2.75 -19.22 -18.90
N PHE A 11 3.30 -18.01 -18.87
CA PHE A 11 2.54 -16.83 -18.52
C PHE A 11 1.46 -16.65 -19.59
N VAL A 12 0.20 -16.87 -19.20
CA VAL A 12 -0.95 -16.59 -20.05
C VAL A 12 -1.10 -15.07 -20.09
N ASP A 13 -1.12 -14.48 -21.29
CA ASP A 13 -1.58 -13.10 -21.50
C ASP A 13 -3.02 -13.01 -20.98
N SER A 14 -3.17 -12.57 -19.74
CA SER A 14 -4.42 -12.61 -19.00
C SER A 14 -5.13 -11.27 -19.13
N HIS A 15 -5.95 -11.14 -20.18
CA HIS A 15 -7.03 -10.17 -20.15
C HIS A 15 -7.99 -10.48 -18.98
N PRO A 16 -8.57 -9.47 -18.32
CA PRO A 16 -9.58 -9.71 -17.30
C PRO A 16 -10.74 -10.51 -17.91
N PHE A 17 -11.07 -11.64 -17.31
CA PHE A 17 -12.19 -12.50 -17.73
C PHE A 17 -13.49 -11.67 -17.68
N PRO A 18 -14.19 -11.46 -18.82
CA PRO A 18 -15.43 -10.71 -18.82
C PRO A 18 -16.54 -11.49 -18.13
N SER A 19 -17.24 -10.83 -17.21
CA SER A 19 -18.23 -11.44 -16.31
C SER A 19 -19.50 -11.91 -17.02
N SER A 20 -19.81 -11.36 -18.21
CA SER A 20 -21.03 -11.68 -18.95
C SER A 20 -20.78 -12.23 -20.36
N LYS A 21 -21.67 -13.13 -20.81
CA LYS A 21 -21.64 -13.72 -22.17
C LYS A 21 -21.70 -12.66 -23.27
N ARG A 22 -22.43 -11.55 -23.03
CA ARG A 22 -22.54 -10.41 -23.95
C ARG A 22 -21.23 -9.66 -24.12
N GLU A 23 -20.50 -9.41 -23.02
CA GLU A 23 -19.16 -8.80 -23.09
C GLU A 23 -18.17 -9.69 -23.85
N GLN A 24 -18.25 -11.01 -23.65
CA GLN A 24 -17.43 -11.98 -24.40
C GLN A 24 -17.73 -11.94 -25.91
N GLU A 25 -19.00 -11.79 -26.30
CA GLU A 25 -19.39 -11.66 -27.71
C GLU A 25 -18.96 -10.32 -28.31
N LEU A 26 -19.06 -9.21 -27.57
CA LEU A 26 -18.60 -7.89 -28.01
C LEU A 26 -17.08 -7.87 -28.25
N LEU A 27 -16.29 -8.41 -27.31
CA LEU A 27 -14.84 -8.53 -27.47
C LEU A 27 -14.46 -9.42 -28.66
N ARG A 28 -15.19 -10.53 -28.88
CA ARG A 28 -14.98 -11.36 -30.09
C ARG A 28 -15.33 -10.61 -31.38
N ALA A 29 -16.40 -9.83 -31.39
CA ALA A 29 -16.80 -9.04 -32.55
C ALA A 29 -15.77 -7.94 -32.85
N GLU A 30 -15.27 -7.26 -31.84
CA GLU A 30 -14.22 -6.24 -31.96
C GLU A 30 -12.90 -6.84 -32.47
N ALA A 31 -12.46 -7.97 -31.91
CA ALA A 31 -11.27 -8.69 -32.37
C ALA A 31 -11.40 -9.14 -33.84
N ARG A 32 -12.59 -9.61 -34.26
CA ARG A 32 -12.88 -9.96 -35.67
C ARG A 32 -12.86 -8.73 -36.57
N SER A 33 -13.43 -7.61 -36.14
CA SER A 33 -13.45 -6.35 -36.89
C SER A 33 -12.03 -5.79 -37.08
N HIS A 34 -11.22 -5.82 -36.01
CA HIS A 34 -9.81 -5.43 -36.07
C HIS A 34 -9.01 -6.35 -37.02
N ALA A 35 -9.18 -7.67 -36.92
CA ALA A 35 -8.53 -8.62 -37.81
C ALA A 35 -8.94 -8.41 -39.29
N ALA A 36 -10.22 -8.15 -39.55
CA ALA A 36 -10.71 -7.83 -40.90
C ALA A 36 -10.06 -6.55 -41.43
N THR A 37 -9.98 -5.50 -40.61
CA THR A 37 -9.38 -4.20 -40.99
C THR A 37 -7.89 -4.33 -41.32
N VAL A 38 -7.13 -5.09 -40.52
CA VAL A 38 -5.69 -5.31 -40.74
C VAL A 38 -5.43 -6.22 -41.96
N SER A 39 -6.33 -7.16 -42.23
CA SER A 39 -6.25 -8.04 -43.41
C SER A 39 -6.64 -7.34 -44.73
N HIS A 40 -7.30 -6.17 -44.66
CA HIS A 40 -7.86 -5.52 -45.84
C HIS A 40 -6.76 -5.01 -46.81
N PRO A 41 -6.87 -5.25 -48.13
CA PRO A 41 -5.81 -4.95 -49.11
C PRO A 41 -5.34 -3.49 -49.14
N THR A 42 -6.23 -2.54 -48.86
CA THR A 42 -5.88 -1.10 -48.81
C THR A 42 -4.96 -0.76 -47.64
N TYR A 43 -5.08 -1.43 -46.49
CA TYR A 43 -4.16 -1.23 -45.36
C TYR A 43 -2.80 -1.86 -45.62
N LYS A 44 -2.76 -3.04 -46.28
CA LYS A 44 -1.49 -3.65 -46.73
C LYS A 44 -0.73 -2.76 -47.71
N LYS A 45 -1.42 -2.09 -48.66
CA LYS A 45 -0.76 -1.19 -49.62
C LYS A 45 -0.21 0.09 -48.98
N LYS A 46 -0.85 0.63 -47.94
CA LYS A 46 -0.31 1.79 -47.20
C LYS A 46 0.91 1.44 -46.37
N ALA A 47 0.97 0.23 -45.81
CA ALA A 47 2.16 -0.25 -45.07
C ALA A 47 3.35 -0.57 -46.00
N ALA A 48 3.11 -0.78 -47.30
CA ALA A 48 4.13 -1.24 -48.25
C ALA A 48 4.76 -0.13 -49.11
N ARG A 49 4.47 1.17 -48.89
CA ARG A 49 5.21 2.26 -49.57
C ARG A 49 6.42 2.66 -48.71
N PRO A 50 7.67 2.41 -49.18
CA PRO A 50 8.87 2.79 -48.45
C PRO A 50 9.15 4.28 -48.61
N LEU A 51 9.45 4.96 -47.50
CA LEU A 51 10.08 6.28 -47.49
C LEU A 51 11.53 6.11 -47.93
N GLU A 52 11.77 6.29 -49.23
CA GLU A 52 13.11 6.39 -49.80
C GLU A 52 13.79 7.69 -49.37
N LYS A 53 14.92 7.47 -48.68
CA LYS A 53 16.10 8.30 -48.55
C LYS A 53 16.21 9.49 -49.53
N GLU A 54 16.05 10.70 -49.01
CA GLU A 54 16.75 11.88 -49.53
C GLU A 54 18.04 12.08 -48.72
N SER A 55 19.13 11.56 -49.28
CA SER A 55 20.50 11.91 -48.93
C SER A 55 21.00 12.85 -50.01
N SER A 56 21.25 14.12 -49.67
CA SER A 56 22.39 14.90 -50.17
C SER A 56 22.42 16.27 -49.49
N ALA A 57 23.32 16.40 -48.54
CA ALA A 57 23.88 17.68 -48.15
C ALA A 57 24.89 18.11 -49.22
N ALA A 58 24.63 19.23 -49.90
CA ALA A 58 25.66 20.04 -50.54
C ALA A 58 25.14 21.47 -50.77
N ASN A 59 25.75 22.41 -50.05
CA ASN A 59 26.04 23.79 -50.43
C ASN A 59 25.03 24.58 -51.28
N VAL A 60 24.56 25.71 -50.73
CA VAL A 60 24.80 27.06 -51.28
C VAL A 60 24.17 28.09 -50.33
N VAL A 61 25.01 28.99 -49.81
CA VAL A 61 24.64 30.31 -49.30
C VAL A 61 24.82 31.27 -50.49
N PRO A 62 23.83 32.13 -50.80
CA PRO A 62 24.00 33.53 -50.43
C PRO A 62 22.71 34.25 -49.99
N ARG A 63 22.85 34.98 -48.87
CA ARG A 63 22.46 36.39 -48.69
C ARG A 63 21.91 37.09 -49.96
N LEU A 64 20.68 37.62 -49.92
CA LEU A 64 20.35 39.08 -49.92
C LEU A 64 18.83 39.35 -50.11
N ARG A 65 18.42 40.58 -49.72
CA ARG A 65 17.10 41.27 -49.85
C ARG A 65 16.03 40.84 -48.82
N ARG A 66 15.58 41.64 -47.85
CA ARG A 66 15.32 43.10 -47.70
C ARG A 66 14.31 43.66 -48.70
N SER A 67 13.09 43.88 -48.19
CA SER A 67 12.09 44.94 -48.50
C SER A 67 10.74 44.46 -47.96
N SER A 68 10.20 45.01 -46.87
CA SER A 68 9.54 46.33 -46.68
C SER A 68 8.07 46.35 -47.08
N SER A 69 7.25 46.66 -46.07
CA SER A 69 6.03 47.48 -46.11
C SER A 69 4.75 46.94 -46.76
N GLU A 70 3.69 46.96 -45.94
CA GLU A 70 2.35 47.58 -46.16
C GLU A 70 1.32 46.77 -45.36
N GLU A 71 0.84 47.25 -44.22
CA GLU A 71 -0.19 48.29 -44.00
C GLU A 71 -1.65 47.80 -44.13
N VAL A 72 -2.37 48.03 -43.02
CA VAL A 72 -3.79 48.40 -42.92
C VAL A 72 -4.87 47.32 -43.12
N GLY A 73 -5.64 47.09 -42.04
CA GLY A 73 -6.92 46.39 -42.11
C GLY A 73 -7.54 46.03 -40.75
N GLN A 74 -7.88 47.02 -39.91
CA GLN A 74 -8.96 46.89 -38.91
C GLN A 74 -10.23 47.51 -39.50
N PRO A 75 -11.39 46.85 -39.31
CA PRO A 75 -12.48 47.41 -38.50
C PRO A 75 -13.11 46.33 -37.59
N LEU A 76 -13.35 46.54 -36.29
CA LEU A 76 -14.35 47.38 -35.62
C LEU A 76 -15.81 46.85 -35.64
N LEU A 77 -16.30 46.63 -34.40
CA LEU A 77 -17.60 47.01 -33.83
C LEU A 77 -18.88 46.22 -34.16
N THR A 78 -19.48 45.66 -33.10
CA THR A 78 -20.85 45.87 -32.54
C THR A 78 -21.23 44.64 -31.70
N ARG A 79 -21.94 44.64 -30.56
CA ARG A 79 -22.52 45.60 -29.59
C ARG A 79 -22.90 44.75 -28.32
N PRO A 80 -23.25 45.37 -27.17
CA PRO A 80 -23.21 44.77 -25.84
C PRO A 80 -24.59 44.39 -25.27
N VAL A 81 -24.64 44.15 -23.93
CA VAL A 81 -25.78 43.95 -23.01
C VAL A 81 -26.00 42.44 -22.76
N ASP A 82 -25.73 41.88 -21.58
CA ASP A 82 -26.46 42.15 -20.33
C ASP A 82 -25.59 42.25 -19.06
N THR A 83 -26.10 43.12 -18.19
CA THR A 83 -25.59 43.55 -16.90
C THR A 83 -26.12 42.63 -15.81
N ALA A 84 -25.25 42.05 -15.00
CA ALA A 84 -25.59 41.57 -13.66
C ALA A 84 -24.46 41.96 -12.71
N VAL A 85 -24.62 43.13 -12.09
CA VAL A 85 -23.74 43.68 -11.05
C VAL A 85 -24.56 43.73 -9.77
N CYS A 86 -24.07 43.03 -8.73
CA CYS A 86 -23.95 43.46 -7.32
C CYS A 86 -24.20 42.30 -6.32
N PRO A 87 -23.55 42.29 -5.15
CA PRO A 87 -22.25 42.87 -4.82
C PRO A 87 -21.31 41.89 -4.10
N LEU A 88 -20.02 42.08 -4.37
CA LEU A 88 -18.90 41.50 -3.65
C LEU A 88 -18.62 42.42 -2.45
N GLU A 89 -18.84 41.96 -1.22
CA GLU A 89 -18.39 42.65 0.01
C GLU A 89 -17.25 41.90 0.70
N SER A 90 -16.19 42.67 1.01
CA SER A 90 -15.06 42.41 1.92
C SER A 90 -14.18 41.18 1.62
N VAL A 91 -13.00 41.30 1.01
CA VAL A 91 -11.76 41.95 1.50
C VAL A 91 -11.40 41.54 2.93
N GLU A 92 -10.81 40.35 3.07
CA GLU A 92 -9.73 40.14 4.04
C GLU A 92 -8.50 39.58 3.32
N THR A 93 -7.72 40.53 2.81
CA THR A 93 -6.33 40.35 2.42
C THR A 93 -5.52 40.02 3.68
N ARG A 94 -5.50 38.75 4.10
CA ARG A 94 -4.42 38.26 4.99
C ARG A 94 -3.12 38.18 4.20
N GLN A 95 -2.51 39.35 4.16
CA GLN A 95 -1.09 39.65 4.10
C GLN A 95 -0.18 38.42 4.00
N ARG A 96 0.49 38.38 2.85
CA ARG A 96 1.83 37.83 2.62
C ARG A 96 2.67 37.81 3.91
N LEU A 97 2.77 36.67 4.57
CA LEU A 97 3.99 36.32 5.28
C LEU A 97 4.94 35.72 4.26
N GLY A 98 5.99 36.47 3.95
CA GLY A 98 6.96 36.14 2.94
C GLY A 98 7.69 34.85 3.28
N GLN A 99 7.44 33.81 2.48
CA GLN A 99 8.51 32.94 2.05
C GLN A 99 8.67 33.18 0.57
N SER A 100 9.64 34.05 0.28
CA SER A 100 10.21 34.23 -1.05
C SER A 100 10.32 32.88 -1.72
N ASN A 101 9.82 32.79 -2.95
CA ASN A 101 10.27 31.85 -3.96
C ASN A 101 11.75 31.53 -3.72
N GLN A 102 12.06 30.40 -3.08
CA GLN A 102 13.37 29.79 -3.24
C GLN A 102 13.26 29.12 -4.60
N PRO A 103 13.81 29.70 -5.67
CA PRO A 103 13.84 28.98 -6.92
C PRO A 103 14.75 27.78 -6.66
N PHE A 104 14.24 26.59 -6.96
CA PHE A 104 14.96 25.33 -7.12
C PHE A 104 16.47 25.52 -7.13
N SER A 105 17.16 24.91 -6.15
CA SER A 105 18.62 24.87 -6.06
C SER A 105 19.18 24.39 -7.39
N ARG A 106 19.50 25.34 -8.27
CA ARG A 106 19.95 25.05 -9.62
C ARG A 106 21.39 24.58 -9.47
N TYR A 107 21.58 23.26 -9.41
CA TYR A 107 22.90 22.66 -9.49
C TYR A 107 23.55 23.12 -10.80
N ARG A 108 24.37 24.19 -10.73
CA ARG A 108 25.20 24.62 -11.86
C ARG A 108 26.33 23.60 -11.97
N LEU A 109 26.19 22.70 -12.94
CA LEU A 109 27.30 21.87 -13.40
C LEU A 109 28.33 22.79 -14.06
N PHE A 110 29.51 22.93 -13.47
CA PHE A 110 30.66 23.55 -14.12
C PHE A 110 31.13 22.61 -15.23
N VAL A 111 30.61 22.79 -16.45
CA VAL A 111 31.21 22.19 -17.63
C VAL A 111 32.45 23.02 -17.96
N ARG A 112 33.64 22.50 -17.69
CA ARG A 112 34.89 23.09 -18.13
C ARG A 112 34.87 23.09 -19.66
N SER A 113 34.56 24.25 -20.24
CA SER A 113 34.70 24.54 -21.66
C SER A 113 36.14 24.25 -22.07
N SER A 114 36.35 23.12 -22.74
CA SER A 114 37.55 22.84 -23.52
C SER A 114 37.16 22.94 -24.99
N GLY A 115 36.85 24.16 -25.43
CA GLY A 115 36.90 24.49 -26.85
C GLY A 115 38.35 24.52 -27.31
N GLY A 116 38.59 24.08 -28.55
CA GLY A 116 39.83 24.42 -29.26
C GLY A 116 40.58 23.23 -29.82
N ASN A 117 40.24 22.90 -31.07
CA ASN A 117 41.11 22.47 -32.16
C ASN A 117 42.43 21.77 -31.78
N SER A 118 42.40 20.45 -31.97
CA SER A 118 43.57 19.62 -32.24
C SER A 118 44.28 20.12 -33.50
N ASN A 119 45.35 20.90 -33.33
CA ASN A 119 46.43 20.92 -34.29
C ASN A 119 47.66 20.24 -33.69
N ARG A 120 48.17 19.30 -34.49
CA ARG A 120 49.41 18.54 -34.33
C ARG A 120 50.59 19.47 -34.02
N ASP A 121 51.56 18.86 -33.36
CA ASP A 121 52.94 19.31 -33.18
C ASP A 121 53.16 20.37 -32.10
N THR A 122 53.30 19.90 -30.86
CA THR A 122 54.43 20.29 -30.00
C THR A 122 54.75 19.16 -29.02
N ASN A 123 55.87 18.53 -29.32
CA ASN A 123 56.52 17.47 -28.57
C ASN A 123 56.78 17.82 -27.10
N SER A 124 56.72 16.78 -26.27
CA SER A 124 57.66 16.50 -25.18
C SER A 124 57.99 17.64 -24.19
N ALA A 125 57.05 17.95 -23.29
CA ALA A 125 57.42 18.54 -21.99
C ALA A 125 56.59 18.08 -20.79
N ARG A 126 55.43 17.43 -21.00
CA ARG A 126 54.52 17.11 -19.88
C ARG A 126 54.65 15.70 -19.30
N LYS A 127 55.42 14.81 -19.94
CA LYS A 127 55.67 13.44 -19.45
C LYS A 127 56.65 13.34 -18.27
N LYS A 128 57.06 14.46 -17.67
CA LYS A 128 57.97 14.49 -16.51
C LYS A 128 57.38 15.13 -15.25
N ARG A 129 56.06 15.42 -15.22
CA ARG A 129 55.44 16.07 -14.04
C ARG A 129 54.23 15.37 -13.43
N GLU A 130 53.86 14.17 -13.88
CA GLU A 130 52.79 13.39 -13.25
C GLU A 130 53.26 12.15 -12.48
N THR A 131 54.57 11.87 -12.43
CA THR A 131 55.14 10.82 -11.55
C THR A 131 55.67 11.36 -10.22
N GLN A 132 55.36 12.61 -9.85
CA GLN A 132 55.83 13.23 -8.60
C GLN A 132 54.73 14.03 -7.87
N ALA A 133 53.54 13.45 -7.76
CA ALA A 133 52.55 13.89 -6.79
C ALA A 133 51.91 12.70 -6.06
N GLU A 134 52.72 11.67 -5.77
CA GLU A 134 52.51 10.81 -4.61
C GLU A 134 53.20 11.48 -3.42
N GLN A 135 52.55 12.45 -2.79
CA GLN A 135 52.82 12.87 -1.41
C GLN A 135 51.84 13.97 -0.98
N GLY A 136 50.98 13.65 -0.01
CA GLY A 136 50.39 14.61 0.91
C GLY A 136 49.18 15.39 0.37
N GLY A 137 47.98 14.94 0.70
CA GLY A 137 46.79 15.76 0.53
C GLY A 137 45.53 14.94 0.67
N THR A 138 45.03 14.91 1.90
CA THR A 138 43.69 14.50 2.33
C THR A 138 42.70 14.43 1.16
N GLN A 139 42.22 13.23 0.87
CA GLN A 139 41.14 12.98 -0.08
C GLN A 139 39.94 13.86 0.31
N THR A 140 39.84 15.03 -0.28
CA THR A 140 38.58 15.74 -0.42
C THR A 140 37.74 14.83 -1.28
N VAL A 141 36.91 14.03 -0.60
CA VAL A 141 35.88 13.18 -1.19
C VAL A 141 35.17 14.02 -2.24
N ALA A 142 35.51 13.77 -3.50
CA ALA A 142 34.94 14.48 -4.62
C ALA A 142 33.44 14.29 -4.52
N TYR A 143 32.74 15.39 -4.24
CA TYR A 143 31.28 15.46 -4.15
C TYR A 143 30.69 14.66 -5.31
N ALA A 144 29.88 13.66 -4.93
CA ALA A 144 29.23 12.71 -5.82
C ALA A 144 28.80 13.35 -7.15
N SER A 145 29.58 13.13 -8.19
CA SER A 145 29.12 13.36 -9.54
C SER A 145 27.91 12.45 -9.74
N ILE A 146 26.72 13.00 -9.99
CA ILE A 146 25.61 12.22 -10.51
C ILE A 146 26.17 11.52 -11.76
N PRO A 147 26.30 10.18 -11.78
CA PRO A 147 26.81 9.52 -12.97
C PRO A 147 25.84 9.87 -14.10
N VAL A 148 26.33 10.68 -15.04
CA VAL A 148 25.58 11.08 -16.22
C VAL A 148 25.44 9.83 -17.09
N PHE A 149 24.40 9.04 -16.85
CA PHE A 149 24.17 7.84 -17.64
C PHE A 149 23.93 8.24 -19.11
N LYS A 150 24.66 7.62 -20.04
CA LYS A 150 24.67 7.94 -21.48
C LYS A 150 25.08 9.37 -21.86
N GLY A 151 25.66 10.17 -20.95
CA GLY A 151 26.09 11.54 -21.26
C GLY A 151 24.96 12.57 -21.41
N ASN A 152 23.73 12.27 -20.95
CA ASN A 152 22.61 13.22 -20.98
C ASN A 152 22.47 14.01 -19.67
N THR A 153 22.45 15.35 -19.74
CA THR A 153 22.24 16.24 -18.59
C THR A 153 20.78 16.40 -18.19
N ASP A 154 19.84 15.96 -19.02
CA ASP A 154 18.42 15.96 -18.68
C ASP A 154 18.12 14.85 -17.66
N PRO A 155 17.74 15.18 -16.41
CA PRO A 155 17.48 14.19 -15.38
C PRO A 155 16.35 13.20 -15.76
N PHE A 156 15.46 13.58 -16.68
CA PHE A 156 14.36 12.75 -17.18
C PHE A 156 14.79 11.74 -18.25
N ASN A 157 15.95 11.95 -18.88
CA ASN A 157 16.52 11.06 -19.89
C ASN A 157 17.83 10.38 -19.45
N ALA A 158 18.30 10.66 -18.23
CA ALA A 158 19.48 10.02 -17.63
C ALA A 158 19.20 8.63 -17.05
N THR A 159 17.98 8.11 -17.22
CA THR A 159 17.55 6.80 -16.73
C THR A 159 17.59 5.74 -17.83
N ILE A 160 17.51 4.46 -17.48
CA ILE A 160 17.54 3.33 -18.43
C ILE A 160 16.38 3.40 -19.43
N ILE A 161 15.25 3.98 -19.00
CA ILE A 161 14.12 4.40 -19.83
C ILE A 161 13.84 5.88 -19.58
N PRO A 162 13.40 6.67 -20.56
CA PRO A 162 12.92 8.04 -20.31
C PRO A 162 11.78 8.05 -19.30
N VAL A 163 11.82 8.99 -18.34
CA VAL A 163 10.77 9.20 -17.35
C VAL A 163 10.29 10.63 -17.47
N SER A 164 9.04 10.83 -17.88
CA SER A 164 8.42 12.15 -17.95
C SER A 164 8.21 12.78 -16.56
N ALA A 165 8.01 14.09 -16.52
CA ALA A 165 7.69 14.81 -15.28
C ALA A 165 6.41 14.30 -14.60
N LEU A 166 5.40 13.91 -15.39
CA LEU A 166 4.17 13.30 -14.87
C LEU A 166 4.47 11.94 -14.22
N GLU A 167 5.21 11.06 -14.88
CA GLU A 167 5.59 9.76 -14.31
C GLU A 167 6.38 9.93 -13.02
N HIS A 168 7.33 10.87 -12.98
CA HIS A 168 8.08 11.18 -11.77
C HIS A 168 7.16 11.63 -10.61
N MET A 169 6.18 12.49 -10.88
CA MET A 169 5.20 12.91 -9.89
C MET A 169 4.33 11.73 -9.40
N LEU A 170 3.84 10.89 -10.32
CA LEU A 170 3.02 9.73 -9.97
C LEU A 170 3.79 8.73 -9.11
N LEU A 171 5.09 8.55 -9.39
CA LEU A 171 5.98 7.72 -8.60
C LEU A 171 6.12 8.24 -7.16
N GLN A 172 6.37 9.55 -7.00
CA GLN A 172 6.44 10.16 -5.67
C GLN A 172 5.13 9.97 -4.89
N GLN A 173 3.98 10.16 -5.53
CA GLN A 173 2.67 9.95 -4.90
C GLN A 173 2.43 8.49 -4.53
N ALA A 174 2.69 7.56 -5.44
CA ALA A 174 2.53 6.13 -5.18
C ALA A 174 3.42 5.69 -4.01
N ARG A 175 4.62 6.26 -3.89
CA ARG A 175 5.53 6.03 -2.77
C ARG A 175 5.00 6.57 -1.46
N ALA A 176 4.59 7.82 -1.44
CA ALA A 176 4.01 8.41 -0.24
C ALA A 176 2.83 7.55 0.26
N GLN A 177 2.00 7.04 -0.65
CA GLN A 177 0.92 6.12 -0.31
C GLN A 177 1.42 4.78 0.24
N SER A 178 2.43 4.16 -0.37
CA SER A 178 3.01 2.91 0.15
C SER A 178 3.56 3.08 1.58
N MET A 179 4.23 4.20 1.87
CA MET A 179 4.73 4.49 3.23
C MET A 179 3.58 4.64 4.22
N LEU A 180 2.52 5.37 3.82
CA LEU A 180 1.32 5.58 4.62
C LEU A 180 0.62 4.26 4.96
N ASN A 181 0.51 3.35 3.98
CA ASN A 181 -0.11 2.04 4.19
C ASN A 181 0.74 1.10 5.06
N THR A 182 2.08 1.27 5.03
CA THR A 182 2.99 0.37 5.76
C THR A 182 3.14 0.80 7.21
N TRP A 183 3.42 2.09 7.49
CA TRP A 183 3.64 2.57 8.86
C TRP A 183 2.68 3.68 9.27
N PRO A 184 1.34 3.44 9.25
CA PRO A 184 0.36 4.48 9.54
C PRO A 184 0.52 5.03 10.96
N SER A 185 0.76 4.18 11.96
CA SER A 185 0.96 4.62 13.35
C SER A 185 2.22 5.48 13.53
N GLU A 186 3.31 5.13 12.87
CA GLU A 186 4.56 5.91 12.96
C GLU A 186 4.41 7.28 12.31
N ILE A 187 3.74 7.31 11.15
CA ILE A 187 3.46 8.55 10.42
C ILE A 187 2.52 9.45 11.21
N ALA A 188 1.45 8.90 11.78
CA ALA A 188 0.46 9.65 12.55
C ALA A 188 1.06 10.24 13.84
N LEU A 189 1.88 9.47 14.55
CA LEU A 189 2.41 9.86 15.86
C LEU A 189 3.72 10.67 15.78
N ARG A 190 4.60 10.38 14.80
CA ARG A 190 5.93 11.00 14.68
C ARG A 190 6.04 12.00 13.54
N HIS A 191 5.00 12.14 12.72
CA HIS A 191 4.97 13.04 11.56
C HIS A 191 6.14 12.84 10.57
N ASN A 192 6.62 11.62 10.41
CA ASN A 192 7.84 11.30 9.65
C ASN A 192 7.59 10.87 8.19
N HIS A 193 6.40 11.15 7.65
CA HIS A 193 5.98 10.70 6.31
C HIS A 193 6.95 11.11 5.20
N SER A 194 7.40 12.37 5.22
CA SER A 194 8.34 12.90 4.22
C SER A 194 9.71 12.22 4.30
N ALA A 195 10.20 11.96 5.52
CA ALA A 195 11.47 11.29 5.75
C ALA A 195 11.45 9.83 5.24
N LEU A 196 10.38 9.08 5.56
CA LEU A 196 10.21 7.70 5.07
C LEU A 196 10.08 7.64 3.56
N THR A 197 9.34 8.59 2.97
CA THR A 197 9.20 8.69 1.52
C THR A 197 10.53 8.99 0.85
N ALA A 198 11.32 9.92 1.40
CA ALA A 198 12.65 10.26 0.89
C ALA A 198 13.63 9.08 1.02
N GLU A 199 13.62 8.37 2.14
CA GLU A 199 14.45 7.17 2.35
C GLU A 199 14.08 6.05 1.35
N SER A 200 12.78 5.80 1.15
CA SER A 200 12.30 4.81 0.18
C SER A 200 12.72 5.16 -1.25
N MET A 201 12.70 6.45 -1.60
CA MET A 201 13.19 6.92 -2.90
C MET A 201 14.70 6.72 -3.04
N ARG A 202 15.49 6.96 -1.99
CA ARG A 202 16.95 6.77 -1.99
C ARG A 202 17.33 5.30 -2.15
N LYS A 203 16.58 4.38 -1.54
CA LYS A 203 16.82 2.93 -1.62
C LYS A 203 16.42 2.30 -2.96
N MET A 204 15.83 3.05 -3.89
CA MET A 204 15.42 2.52 -5.20
C MET A 204 16.01 3.27 -6.41
N PRO A 205 17.22 2.92 -6.88
CA PRO A 205 17.70 3.36 -8.18
C PRO A 205 17.13 2.51 -9.34
N ALA A 206 15.88 2.03 -9.25
CA ALA A 206 15.28 1.15 -10.26
C ALA A 206 15.38 1.74 -11.68
N PHE A 207 15.20 3.07 -11.78
CA PHE A 207 15.29 3.82 -13.03
C PHE A 207 16.69 3.86 -13.65
N VAL A 208 17.74 3.64 -12.87
CA VAL A 208 19.11 3.77 -13.38
C VAL A 208 19.60 2.44 -13.95
N ALA A 209 19.19 1.31 -13.37
CA ALA A 209 19.91 0.05 -13.55
C ALA A 209 19.14 -1.09 -14.22
N ASP A 210 17.81 -1.00 -14.34
CA ASP A 210 16.99 -2.11 -14.85
C ASP A 210 15.70 -1.69 -15.55
N LYS A 211 15.54 -2.13 -16.80
CA LYS A 211 14.38 -1.79 -17.66
C LYS A 211 13.07 -2.40 -17.14
N ALA A 212 13.10 -3.64 -16.68
CA ALA A 212 11.91 -4.35 -16.22
C ALA A 212 11.33 -3.71 -14.95
N SER A 213 12.19 -3.48 -13.95
CA SER A 213 11.81 -2.80 -12.70
C SER A 213 11.30 -1.38 -12.96
N SER A 214 11.95 -0.64 -13.87
CA SER A 214 11.55 0.74 -14.21
C SER A 214 10.16 0.82 -14.82
N HIS A 215 9.84 -0.05 -15.78
CA HIS A 215 8.49 -0.09 -16.34
C HIS A 215 7.48 -0.61 -15.31
N ALA A 216 7.83 -1.61 -14.49
CA ALA A 216 6.93 -2.17 -13.49
C ALA A 216 6.51 -1.14 -12.43
N ILE A 217 7.45 -0.36 -11.91
CA ILE A 217 7.15 0.67 -10.91
C ILE A 217 6.31 1.82 -11.49
N ILE A 218 6.55 2.22 -12.75
CA ILE A 218 5.73 3.22 -13.44
C ILE A 218 4.31 2.70 -13.68
N SER A 219 4.19 1.44 -14.10
CA SER A 219 2.88 0.78 -14.25
C SER A 219 2.10 0.80 -12.94
N HIS A 220 2.73 0.39 -11.84
CA HIS A 220 2.14 0.49 -10.50
C HIS A 220 1.73 1.92 -10.13
N ALA A 221 2.55 2.93 -10.44
CA ALA A 221 2.23 4.33 -10.17
C ALA A 221 1.00 4.82 -10.95
N TYR A 222 0.88 4.45 -12.22
CA TYR A 222 -0.31 4.74 -13.03
C TYR A 222 -1.55 4.01 -12.50
N TYR A 223 -1.48 2.72 -12.17
CA TYR A 223 -2.62 2.03 -11.56
C TYR A 223 -3.04 2.67 -10.23
N SER A 224 -2.07 3.01 -9.37
CA SER A 224 -2.33 3.67 -8.10
C SER A 224 -3.06 5.01 -8.31
N SER A 225 -2.62 5.79 -9.29
CA SER A 225 -3.29 7.03 -9.70
C SER A 225 -4.69 6.78 -10.26
N GLY A 226 -4.86 5.80 -11.13
CA GLY A 226 -6.14 5.44 -11.74
C GLY A 226 -7.15 4.98 -10.69
N SER A 227 -6.72 4.20 -9.69
CA SER A 227 -7.56 3.82 -8.55
C SER A 227 -8.00 5.04 -7.72
N ARG A 228 -7.11 6.02 -7.49
CA ARG A 228 -7.49 7.27 -6.79
C ARG A 228 -8.49 8.09 -7.60
N GLN A 229 -8.21 8.30 -8.89
CA GLN A 229 -9.10 9.02 -9.80
C GLN A 229 -10.48 8.37 -9.84
N ARG A 230 -10.55 7.04 -9.99
CA ARG A 230 -11.80 6.29 -9.93
C ARG A 230 -12.56 6.50 -8.62
N ASN A 231 -11.88 6.46 -7.47
CA ASN A 231 -12.50 6.71 -6.17
C ASN A 231 -13.03 8.14 -6.01
N HIS A 232 -12.46 9.11 -6.73
CA HIS A 232 -12.91 10.50 -6.76
C HIS A 232 -13.91 10.80 -7.88
N GLY A 233 -14.36 9.79 -8.65
CA GLY A 233 -15.25 9.99 -9.79
C GLY A 233 -14.60 10.74 -10.96
N GLN A 234 -13.27 10.78 -11.02
CA GLN A 234 -12.50 11.44 -12.08
C GLN A 234 -12.23 10.47 -13.24
N PRO A 235 -12.07 10.99 -14.48
CA PRO A 235 -11.63 10.18 -15.62
C PRO A 235 -10.30 9.49 -15.32
N HIS A 236 -10.23 8.19 -15.60
CA HIS A 236 -9.09 7.34 -15.22
C HIS A 236 -8.68 6.36 -16.33
N GLU A 237 -9.45 6.26 -17.39
CA GLU A 237 -9.29 5.30 -18.50
C GLU A 237 -7.94 5.50 -19.19
N GLN A 238 -7.57 6.75 -19.49
CA GLN A 238 -6.27 7.05 -20.09
C GLN A 238 -5.10 6.67 -19.17
N THR A 239 -5.24 6.93 -17.87
CA THR A 239 -4.25 6.53 -16.86
C THR A 239 -4.05 5.01 -16.86
N LEU A 240 -5.13 4.24 -16.99
CA LEU A 240 -5.06 2.77 -17.09
C LEU A 240 -4.40 2.30 -18.40
N VAL A 241 -4.63 2.97 -19.53
CA VAL A 241 -3.94 2.66 -20.80
C VAL A 241 -2.42 2.82 -20.66
N TYR A 242 -1.95 3.87 -20.00
CA TYR A 242 -0.52 4.04 -19.69
C TYR A 242 0.00 2.98 -18.72
N ALA A 243 -0.81 2.62 -17.71
CA ALA A 243 -0.47 1.54 -16.78
C ALA A 243 -0.21 0.21 -17.50
N GLU A 244 -1.13 -0.19 -18.39
CA GLU A 244 -1.05 -1.41 -19.19
C GLU A 244 0.14 -1.40 -20.16
N LYS A 245 0.40 -0.27 -20.83
CA LYS A 245 1.56 -0.11 -21.71
C LYS A 245 2.87 -0.40 -20.96
N HIS A 246 3.05 0.19 -19.79
CA HIS A 246 4.26 -0.03 -18.98
C HIS A 246 4.29 -1.45 -18.42
N LYS A 247 3.14 -2.02 -18.02
CA LYS A 247 3.06 -3.42 -17.57
C LYS A 247 3.57 -4.39 -18.62
N PHE A 248 3.11 -4.23 -19.85
CA PHE A 248 3.52 -5.05 -20.98
C PHE A 248 5.03 -4.92 -21.28
N GLN A 249 5.56 -3.70 -21.24
CA GLN A 249 6.99 -3.44 -21.43
C GLN A 249 7.83 -4.06 -20.30
N ALA A 250 7.34 -4.02 -19.07
CA ALA A 250 7.97 -4.66 -17.93
C ALA A 250 7.99 -6.19 -18.07
N LEU A 251 6.88 -6.80 -18.47
CA LEU A 251 6.81 -8.26 -18.69
C LEU A 251 7.78 -8.73 -19.76
N ARG A 252 7.89 -8.03 -20.90
CA ARG A 252 8.87 -8.34 -21.95
C ARG A 252 10.30 -8.24 -21.43
N ALA A 253 10.64 -7.15 -20.75
CA ALA A 253 11.98 -6.96 -20.19
C ALA A 253 12.30 -7.95 -19.06
N LEU A 254 11.30 -8.40 -18.31
CA LEU A 254 11.43 -9.44 -17.29
C LEU A 254 11.73 -10.80 -17.94
N GLN A 255 11.04 -11.15 -19.03
CA GLN A 255 11.32 -12.38 -19.78
C GLN A 255 12.77 -12.40 -20.31
N GLU A 256 13.23 -11.29 -20.90
CA GLU A 256 14.63 -11.13 -21.32
C GLU A 256 15.59 -11.28 -20.13
N SER A 257 15.24 -10.72 -18.97
CA SER A 257 16.06 -10.81 -17.77
C SER A 257 16.12 -12.22 -17.18
N LEU A 258 15.02 -12.97 -17.22
CA LEU A 258 14.95 -14.36 -16.79
C LEU A 258 15.79 -15.26 -17.70
N GLU A 259 15.75 -15.05 -19.01
CA GLU A 259 16.57 -15.81 -19.96
C GLU A 259 18.06 -15.52 -19.75
N ALA A 260 18.44 -14.25 -19.62
CA ALA A 260 19.81 -13.88 -19.28
C ALA A 260 20.26 -14.50 -17.94
N GLN A 261 19.39 -14.50 -16.92
CA GLN A 261 19.71 -15.09 -15.62
C GLN A 261 19.96 -16.59 -15.69
N ARG A 262 19.20 -17.31 -16.52
CA ARG A 262 19.42 -18.75 -16.74
C ARG A 262 20.78 -19.04 -17.36
N GLN A 263 21.31 -18.12 -18.15
CA GLN A 263 22.59 -18.26 -18.83
C GLN A 263 23.76 -17.84 -17.93
N THR A 264 23.62 -16.77 -17.15
CA THR A 264 24.73 -16.19 -16.38
C THR A 264 24.79 -16.62 -14.92
N GLY A 265 23.65 -16.95 -14.30
CA GLY A 265 23.57 -17.25 -12.87
C GLY A 265 23.89 -16.06 -11.95
N ASP A 266 23.89 -14.83 -12.46
CA ASP A 266 24.31 -13.63 -11.73
C ASP A 266 23.35 -13.26 -10.58
N SER A 267 23.87 -13.16 -9.36
CA SER A 267 23.07 -12.78 -8.18
C SER A 267 22.58 -11.32 -8.26
N ALA A 268 23.33 -10.41 -8.88
CA ALA A 268 22.90 -9.02 -9.06
C ALA A 268 21.68 -8.92 -9.98
N LYS A 269 21.59 -9.81 -10.97
CA LYS A 269 20.45 -9.92 -11.88
C LYS A 269 19.23 -10.55 -11.19
N LEU A 270 19.41 -11.46 -10.23
CA LEU A 270 18.30 -11.94 -9.37
C LEU A 270 17.64 -10.81 -8.59
N TRP A 271 18.42 -9.88 -8.02
CA TRP A 271 17.86 -8.72 -7.32
C TRP A 271 16.99 -7.83 -8.22
N LYS A 272 17.39 -7.64 -9.48
CA LYS A 272 16.61 -6.90 -10.49
C LYS A 272 15.32 -7.62 -10.85
N ILE A 273 15.38 -8.95 -10.99
CA ILE A 273 14.20 -9.79 -11.25
C ILE A 273 13.24 -9.75 -10.06
N LEU A 274 13.76 -9.87 -8.83
CA LEU A 274 12.98 -9.76 -7.59
C LEU A 274 12.23 -8.43 -7.55
N SER A 275 12.93 -7.31 -7.72
CA SER A 275 12.33 -5.97 -7.76
C SER A 275 11.21 -5.89 -8.82
N SER A 276 11.47 -6.38 -10.03
CA SER A 276 10.47 -6.40 -11.12
C SER A 276 9.23 -7.21 -10.75
N CYS A 277 9.40 -8.40 -10.16
CA CYS A 277 8.31 -9.25 -9.72
C CYS A 277 7.51 -8.59 -8.59
N CYS A 278 8.15 -7.96 -7.61
CA CYS A 278 7.44 -7.24 -6.55
C CYS A 278 6.56 -6.10 -7.12
N TRP A 279 7.11 -5.30 -8.04
CA TRP A 279 6.37 -4.19 -8.65
C TRP A 279 5.25 -4.65 -9.59
N LEU A 280 5.49 -5.70 -10.38
CA LEU A 280 4.45 -6.32 -11.19
C LEU A 280 3.36 -6.95 -10.32
N GLY A 281 3.72 -7.60 -9.22
CA GLY A 281 2.76 -8.12 -8.24
C GLY A 281 1.85 -7.01 -7.73
N ALA A 282 2.40 -5.90 -7.27
CA ALA A 282 1.63 -4.75 -6.81
C ALA A 282 0.76 -4.11 -7.92
N ALA A 283 1.30 -3.98 -9.14
CA ALA A 283 0.55 -3.46 -10.29
C ALA A 283 -0.64 -4.37 -10.64
N GLU A 284 -0.45 -5.69 -10.64
CA GLU A 284 -1.50 -6.67 -10.96
C GLU A 284 -2.56 -6.76 -9.86
N MET A 285 -2.20 -6.48 -8.60
CA MET A 285 -3.20 -6.32 -7.54
C MET A 285 -4.13 -5.14 -7.82
N LEU A 286 -3.57 -4.00 -8.22
CA LEU A 286 -4.36 -2.80 -8.51
C LEU A 286 -5.14 -2.89 -9.84
N SER A 287 -4.63 -3.66 -10.80
CA SER A 287 -5.33 -3.95 -12.06
C SER A 287 -6.52 -4.91 -11.87
N GLY A 288 -6.57 -5.61 -10.74
CA GLY A 288 -7.55 -6.67 -10.47
C GLY A 288 -7.14 -8.05 -11.00
N ASN A 289 -5.95 -8.19 -11.58
CA ASN A 289 -5.42 -9.46 -12.07
C ASN A 289 -4.75 -10.27 -10.96
N ILE A 290 -5.59 -10.80 -10.08
CA ILE A 290 -5.18 -11.52 -8.87
C ILE A 290 -4.26 -12.72 -9.16
N HIS A 291 -4.54 -13.47 -10.23
CA HIS A 291 -3.78 -14.67 -10.56
C HIS A 291 -2.33 -14.31 -10.93
N ALA A 292 -2.13 -13.27 -11.74
CA ALA A 292 -0.79 -12.78 -12.06
C ALA A 292 -0.07 -12.22 -10.84
N ALA A 293 -0.78 -11.49 -9.96
CA ALA A 293 -0.21 -11.02 -8.70
C ALA A 293 0.34 -12.16 -7.84
N ILE A 294 -0.43 -13.25 -7.67
CA ILE A 294 0.01 -14.45 -6.95
C ILE A 294 1.26 -15.06 -7.61
N VAL A 295 1.28 -15.17 -8.94
CA VAL A 295 2.43 -15.72 -9.67
C VAL A 295 3.69 -14.89 -9.42
N HIS A 296 3.60 -13.56 -9.50
CA HIS A 296 4.74 -12.67 -9.27
C HIS A 296 5.22 -12.69 -7.82
N LEU A 297 4.32 -12.73 -6.84
CA LEU A 297 4.69 -12.83 -5.43
C LEU A 297 5.30 -14.19 -5.07
N SER A 298 4.75 -15.27 -5.64
CA SER A 298 5.32 -16.63 -5.50
C SER A 298 6.73 -16.70 -6.12
N ALA A 299 6.94 -16.06 -7.26
CA ALA A 299 8.27 -15.95 -7.87
C ALA A 299 9.22 -15.13 -6.99
N SER A 300 8.73 -14.04 -6.39
CA SER A 300 9.52 -13.20 -5.47
C SER A 300 10.00 -14.00 -4.27
N GLN A 301 9.12 -14.78 -3.62
CA GLN A 301 9.50 -15.67 -2.52
C GLN A 301 10.59 -16.68 -2.91
N LYS A 302 10.45 -17.33 -4.06
CA LYS A 302 11.46 -18.27 -4.56
C LYS A 302 12.82 -17.60 -4.75
N ILE A 303 12.84 -16.36 -5.25
CA ILE A 303 14.08 -15.61 -5.45
C ILE A 303 14.69 -15.21 -4.10
N VAL A 304 13.89 -14.75 -3.14
CA VAL A 304 14.36 -14.44 -1.77
C VAL A 304 15.02 -15.67 -1.15
N ASN A 305 14.39 -16.84 -1.24
CA ASN A 305 14.96 -18.08 -0.74
C ASN A 305 16.30 -18.42 -1.43
N SER A 306 16.38 -18.26 -2.75
CA SER A 306 17.63 -18.46 -3.51
C SER A 306 18.74 -17.45 -3.16
N LEU A 307 18.39 -16.26 -2.66
CA LEU A 307 19.35 -15.24 -2.24
C LEU A 307 19.86 -15.44 -0.80
N GLY A 308 19.37 -16.44 -0.07
CA GLY A 308 19.74 -16.70 1.33
C GLY A 308 18.63 -16.42 2.34
N GLY A 309 17.40 -16.20 1.88
CA GLY A 309 16.24 -15.94 2.73
C GLY A 309 16.07 -14.46 3.10
N TRP A 310 15.21 -14.19 4.07
CA TRP A 310 14.80 -12.83 4.42
C TRP A 310 15.88 -11.97 5.08
N SER A 311 16.94 -12.58 5.59
CA SER A 311 18.06 -11.89 6.24
C SER A 311 18.88 -11.03 5.25
N VAL A 312 18.82 -11.35 3.95
CA VAL A 312 19.55 -10.59 2.91
C VAL A 312 18.79 -9.35 2.42
N MET A 313 17.49 -9.25 2.72
CA MET A 313 16.67 -8.11 2.32
C MET A 313 16.84 -6.95 3.28
N GLY A 314 16.93 -5.74 2.73
CA GLY A 314 16.84 -4.54 3.53
C GLY A 314 15.52 -4.49 4.30
N ARG A 315 15.57 -3.99 5.54
CA ARG A 315 14.43 -3.97 6.45
C ARG A 315 13.21 -3.27 5.84
N MET A 316 13.41 -2.11 5.22
CA MET A 316 12.32 -1.33 4.61
C MET A 316 11.65 -2.10 3.47
N GLU A 317 12.44 -2.72 2.60
CA GLU A 317 11.96 -3.52 1.48
C GLU A 317 11.20 -4.76 1.96
N LYS A 318 11.72 -5.43 3.00
CA LYS A 318 11.06 -6.55 3.68
C LYS A 318 9.71 -6.12 4.24
N GLU A 319 9.67 -5.04 5.01
CA GLU A 319 8.44 -4.54 5.66
C GLU A 319 7.35 -4.18 4.64
N VAL A 320 7.69 -3.44 3.57
CA VAL A 320 6.74 -3.07 2.52
C VAL A 320 6.20 -4.30 1.78
N LEU A 321 7.08 -5.25 1.41
CA LEU A 321 6.68 -6.45 0.68
C LEU A 321 5.75 -7.33 1.51
N LEU A 322 6.09 -7.59 2.76
CA LEU A 322 5.30 -8.43 3.65
C LEU A 322 3.93 -7.80 3.95
N GLY A 323 3.91 -6.49 4.20
CA GLY A 323 2.65 -5.76 4.36
C GLY A 323 1.74 -5.89 3.14
N ALA A 324 2.31 -5.79 1.93
CA ALA A 324 1.56 -5.96 0.69
C ALA A 324 1.05 -7.40 0.49
N VAL A 325 1.87 -8.42 0.79
CA VAL A 325 1.51 -9.84 0.65
C VAL A 325 0.37 -10.22 1.59
N VAL A 326 0.46 -9.83 2.86
CA VAL A 326 -0.60 -10.10 3.85
C VAL A 326 -1.87 -9.32 3.52
N SER A 327 -1.75 -8.08 3.02
CA SER A 327 -2.91 -7.29 2.57
C SER A 327 -3.60 -7.91 1.36
N LEU A 328 -2.83 -8.42 0.39
CA LEU A 328 -3.38 -9.16 -0.74
C LEU A 328 -4.13 -10.40 -0.25
N ALA A 329 -3.48 -11.22 0.56
CA ALA A 329 -4.09 -12.44 1.10
C ALA A 329 -5.41 -12.14 1.82
N ALA A 330 -5.46 -11.07 2.62
CA ALA A 330 -6.67 -10.63 3.30
C ALA A 330 -7.76 -10.20 2.30
N ALA A 331 -7.41 -9.45 1.26
CA ALA A 331 -8.36 -9.05 0.21
C ALA A 331 -8.94 -10.27 -0.52
N LEU A 332 -8.13 -11.29 -0.77
CA LEU A 332 -8.48 -12.53 -1.46
C LEU A 332 -9.16 -13.59 -0.60
N ARG A 333 -9.21 -13.40 0.73
CA ARG A 333 -9.69 -14.42 1.67
C ARG A 333 -8.94 -15.74 1.54
N SER A 334 -7.62 -15.64 1.34
CA SER A 334 -6.73 -16.79 1.19
C SER A 334 -5.60 -16.74 2.19
N ARG A 335 -4.93 -17.87 2.42
CA ARG A 335 -3.68 -17.89 3.17
C ARG A 335 -2.61 -17.07 2.41
N PRO A 336 -1.73 -16.33 3.12
CA PRO A 336 -0.56 -15.72 2.51
C PRO A 336 0.30 -16.78 1.78
N VAL A 337 0.92 -16.35 0.68
CA VAL A 337 1.82 -17.21 -0.10
C VAL A 337 3.14 -17.45 0.66
N MET A 338 3.52 -16.50 1.50
CA MET A 338 4.75 -16.55 2.31
C MET A 338 4.47 -17.15 3.68
N ASP A 339 5.41 -17.94 4.19
CA ASP A 339 5.31 -18.53 5.54
C ASP A 339 5.38 -17.42 6.59
N ILE A 340 4.55 -17.50 7.62
CA ILE A 340 4.50 -16.55 8.72
C ILE A 340 5.78 -16.62 9.56
N GLY A 341 6.34 -17.80 9.75
CA GLY A 341 7.56 -18.01 10.55
C GLY A 341 8.78 -17.28 9.99
N ASP A 342 8.79 -17.02 8.68
CA ASP A 342 9.87 -16.31 7.99
C ASP A 342 10.00 -14.83 8.40
N PHE A 343 8.93 -14.23 8.91
CA PHE A 343 8.86 -12.80 9.15
C PHE A 343 8.22 -12.36 10.46
N ASP A 344 7.67 -13.28 11.25
CA ASP A 344 7.27 -12.98 12.61
C ASP A 344 8.53 -12.67 13.45
N PRO A 345 8.66 -11.47 14.02
CA PRO A 345 9.75 -11.20 14.95
C PRO A 345 9.63 -12.02 16.24
N GLY A 346 8.47 -12.63 16.51
CA GLY A 346 8.18 -13.31 17.77
C GLY A 346 7.74 -12.32 18.86
N PRO A 347 7.43 -12.84 20.06
CA PRO A 347 6.99 -12.01 21.18
C PRO A 347 8.09 -11.02 21.60
N TRP A 348 7.69 -9.90 22.20
CA TRP A 348 8.60 -8.87 22.70
C TRP A 348 9.67 -9.47 23.61
N ARG A 349 9.26 -10.38 24.50
CA ARG A 349 10.14 -11.05 25.47
C ARG A 349 11.23 -11.92 24.86
N SER A 350 11.11 -12.34 23.59
CA SER A 350 12.16 -13.15 22.95
C SER A 350 13.30 -12.32 22.36
N HIS A 351 13.25 -10.99 22.44
CA HIS A 351 14.25 -10.11 21.85
C HIS A 351 15.39 -9.82 22.83
N THR A 352 16.60 -10.25 22.47
CA THR A 352 17.79 -10.08 23.31
C THR A 352 18.25 -8.63 23.43
N TRP A 353 18.03 -7.78 22.42
CA TRP A 353 18.46 -6.38 22.44
C TRP A 353 17.64 -5.47 23.38
N VAL A 354 16.56 -5.99 23.99
CA VAL A 354 15.81 -5.26 25.03
C VAL A 354 16.69 -4.95 26.24
N THR A 355 17.77 -5.70 26.47
CA THR A 355 18.74 -5.41 27.54
C THR A 355 19.68 -4.25 27.21
N ASP A 356 19.88 -3.95 25.93
CA ASP A 356 20.89 -2.99 25.46
C ASP A 356 20.25 -1.63 25.08
N MET A 357 18.96 -1.45 25.38
CA MET A 357 18.29 -0.19 25.15
C MET A 357 18.75 0.85 26.17
N GLU A 358 19.41 1.90 25.69
CA GLU A 358 19.99 2.96 26.53
C GLU A 358 19.14 4.25 26.54
N ASP A 359 18.29 4.49 25.53
CA ASP A 359 17.62 5.78 25.35
C ASP A 359 16.14 5.68 24.92
N PRO A 360 15.18 6.27 25.67
CA PRO A 360 15.34 6.91 26.97
C PRO A 360 15.36 5.89 28.12
N PRO A 361 16.05 6.16 29.25
CA PRO A 361 16.13 5.22 30.38
C PRO A 361 14.75 4.86 30.97
N THR A 362 13.77 5.77 30.86
CA THR A 362 12.40 5.52 31.30
C THR A 362 11.70 4.44 30.47
N LEU A 363 12.12 4.25 29.21
CA LEU A 363 11.50 3.28 28.31
C LEU A 363 11.77 1.85 28.78
N GLN A 364 12.96 1.58 29.32
CA GLN A 364 13.29 0.26 29.85
C GLN A 364 12.39 -0.10 31.04
N GLU A 365 12.15 0.84 31.95
CA GLU A 365 11.24 0.64 33.09
C GLU A 365 9.79 0.47 32.63
N ASP A 366 9.34 1.30 31.69
CA ASP A 366 7.99 1.19 31.13
C ASP A 366 7.76 -0.14 30.39
N LEU A 367 8.79 -0.68 29.72
CA LEU A 367 8.74 -2.00 29.10
C LEU A 367 8.65 -3.13 30.13
N LYS A 368 9.37 -3.04 31.25
CA LYS A 368 9.26 -4.01 32.35
C LYS A 368 7.85 -4.02 32.94
N VAL A 369 7.23 -2.85 33.07
CA VAL A 369 5.84 -2.70 33.55
C VAL A 369 4.85 -3.25 32.53
N ALA A 370 5.03 -2.97 31.24
CA ALA A 370 4.18 -3.45 30.17
C ALA A 370 4.27 -4.98 29.98
N PHE A 371 5.42 -5.57 30.26
CA PHE A 371 5.71 -6.99 30.04
C PHE A 371 6.26 -7.66 31.31
N PRO A 372 5.44 -7.82 32.37
CA PRO A 372 5.89 -8.42 33.63
C PRO A 372 6.31 -9.87 33.44
N GLU A 373 7.39 -10.31 34.09
CA GLU A 373 7.94 -11.67 33.93
C GLU A 373 6.91 -12.77 34.25
N SER A 374 6.09 -12.57 35.27
CA SER A 374 5.01 -13.47 35.65
C SER A 374 3.85 -13.42 34.64
N THR A 375 3.46 -14.58 34.12
CA THR A 375 2.17 -14.74 33.43
C THR A 375 1.02 -14.36 34.36
N PRO A 376 0.09 -13.50 33.95
CA PRO A 376 -1.11 -13.24 34.73
C PRO A 376 -1.86 -14.57 34.96
N SER A 377 -2.45 -14.72 36.16
CA SER A 377 -3.28 -15.86 36.50
C SER A 377 -4.38 -16.05 35.47
N GLU A 378 -4.67 -17.31 35.10
CA GLU A 378 -5.79 -17.61 34.22
C GLU A 378 -7.07 -16.98 34.78
N SER A 379 -7.83 -16.28 33.93
CA SER A 379 -9.10 -15.71 34.36
C SER A 379 -10.02 -16.85 34.80
N SER A 380 -10.68 -16.69 35.94
CA SER A 380 -11.63 -17.68 36.46
C SER A 380 -12.94 -17.74 35.66
N THR A 381 -13.10 -16.85 34.67
CA THR A 381 -14.34 -16.64 33.96
C THR A 381 -14.41 -17.55 32.74
N PRO A 382 -15.43 -18.43 32.63
CA PRO A 382 -15.62 -19.28 31.46
C PRO A 382 -15.77 -18.45 30.16
N THR A 383 -15.01 -18.81 29.13
CA THR A 383 -15.15 -18.35 27.75
C THR A 383 -15.18 -19.53 26.79
N THR A 384 -15.93 -19.42 25.69
CA THR A 384 -15.97 -20.46 24.65
C THR A 384 -14.87 -20.31 23.60
N ILE A 385 -13.98 -19.32 23.73
CA ILE A 385 -12.89 -19.07 22.77
C ILE A 385 -12.00 -20.30 22.61
N ALA A 386 -11.86 -20.77 21.37
CA ALA A 386 -10.97 -21.88 21.04
C ALA A 386 -9.49 -21.55 21.36
N PRO A 387 -8.65 -22.55 21.73
CA PRO A 387 -7.25 -22.31 22.09
C PRO A 387 -6.43 -21.55 21.04
N ALA A 388 -6.66 -21.83 19.76
CA ALA A 388 -5.98 -21.15 18.65
C ALA A 388 -6.29 -19.64 18.61
N LEU A 389 -7.56 -19.26 18.80
CA LEU A 389 -7.96 -17.86 18.84
C LEU A 389 -7.47 -17.17 20.12
N ARG A 390 -7.44 -17.89 21.26
CA ARG A 390 -6.88 -17.39 22.52
C ARG A 390 -5.39 -17.02 22.36
N ALA A 391 -4.62 -17.82 21.63
CA ALA A 391 -3.22 -17.52 21.33
C ALA A 391 -3.09 -16.23 20.48
N ILE A 392 -3.95 -16.05 19.47
CA ILE A 392 -3.98 -14.82 18.66
C ILE A 392 -4.35 -13.60 19.52
N MET A 393 -5.32 -13.74 20.43
CA MET A 393 -5.67 -12.67 21.37
C MET A 393 -4.52 -12.33 22.32
N ALA A 394 -3.75 -13.32 22.79
CA ALA A 394 -2.56 -13.07 23.59
C ALA A 394 -1.51 -12.25 22.82
N ASP A 395 -1.27 -12.57 21.54
CA ASP A 395 -0.40 -11.76 20.68
C ASP A 395 -0.93 -10.33 20.51
N ILE A 396 -2.24 -10.14 20.43
CA ILE A 396 -2.85 -8.80 20.31
C ILE A 396 -2.71 -8.02 21.62
N ARG A 397 -2.83 -8.66 22.80
CA ARG A 397 -2.62 -7.99 24.09
C ARG A 397 -1.20 -7.44 24.22
N GLU A 398 -0.21 -8.20 23.75
CA GLU A 398 1.17 -7.73 23.66
C GLU A 398 1.28 -6.48 22.77
N LEU A 399 0.62 -6.50 21.61
CA LEU A 399 0.57 -5.36 20.70
C LEU A 399 -0.15 -4.13 21.33
N LEU A 400 -1.21 -4.33 22.12
CA LEU A 400 -1.90 -3.25 22.82
C LEU A 400 -1.00 -2.56 23.84
N ALA A 401 -0.19 -3.33 24.59
CA ALA A 401 0.78 -2.78 25.52
C ALA A 401 1.84 -1.94 24.79
N VAL A 402 2.35 -2.43 23.66
CA VAL A 402 3.26 -1.64 22.80
C VAL A 402 2.58 -0.39 22.23
N GLU A 403 1.29 -0.47 21.90
CA GLU A 403 0.55 0.68 21.36
C GLU A 403 0.44 1.83 22.37
N GLU A 404 0.39 1.53 23.66
CA GLU A 404 0.40 2.54 24.71
C GLU A 404 1.78 3.20 24.85
N LEU A 405 2.85 2.41 24.76
CA LEU A 405 4.22 2.91 24.79
C LEU A 405 4.51 3.84 23.59
N LYS A 406 4.02 3.51 22.40
CA LYS A 406 4.17 4.38 21.22
C LYS A 406 3.60 5.78 21.43
N PHE A 407 2.50 5.91 22.16
CA PHE A 407 1.91 7.23 22.43
C PHE A 407 2.74 8.00 23.43
N ARG A 408 3.17 7.34 24.50
CA ARG A 408 4.04 7.92 25.51
C ARG A 408 5.36 8.44 24.92
N TYR A 409 5.91 7.71 23.95
CA TYR A 409 7.19 8.02 23.31
C TYR A 409 7.05 8.60 21.89
N ALA A 410 5.86 9.08 21.49
CA ALA A 410 5.60 9.55 20.13
C ALA A 410 6.56 10.66 19.67
N THR A 411 6.95 11.56 20.58
CA THR A 411 7.85 12.68 20.30
C THR A 411 9.33 12.31 20.38
N SER A 412 9.67 11.11 20.85
CA SER A 412 11.06 10.67 21.00
C SER A 412 11.69 10.35 19.64
N LYS A 413 12.92 10.83 19.47
CA LYS A 413 13.76 10.56 18.29
C LYS A 413 14.79 9.46 18.54
N ALA A 414 14.75 8.81 19.70
CA ALA A 414 15.66 7.72 20.03
C ALA A 414 15.54 6.56 19.02
N SER A 415 16.66 5.88 18.79
CA SER A 415 16.72 4.67 17.95
C SER A 415 15.80 3.59 18.51
N ASP A 416 15.81 3.41 19.83
CA ASP A 416 15.12 2.30 20.49
C ASP A 416 13.60 2.45 20.40
N VAL A 417 13.11 3.70 20.49
CA VAL A 417 11.71 4.02 20.21
C VAL A 417 11.36 3.69 18.76
N THR A 418 12.25 3.99 17.81
CA THR A 418 12.03 3.63 16.40
C THR A 418 11.93 2.10 16.24
N GLU A 419 12.75 1.34 16.96
CA GLU A 419 12.67 -0.13 16.95
C GLU A 419 11.32 -0.65 17.46
N ILE A 420 10.71 -0.03 18.47
CA ILE A 420 9.36 -0.38 18.95
C ILE A 420 8.32 -0.24 17.82
N PHE A 421 8.36 0.88 17.08
CA PHE A 421 7.44 1.10 15.95
C PHE A 421 7.59 0.01 14.89
N ARG A 422 8.83 -0.35 14.58
CA ARG A 422 9.17 -1.31 13.52
C ARG A 422 8.89 -2.75 13.92
N TRP A 423 9.28 -3.16 15.12
CA TRP A 423 8.91 -4.44 15.70
C TRP A 423 7.39 -4.62 15.69
N SER A 424 6.65 -3.60 16.15
CA SER A 424 5.19 -3.65 16.18
C SER A 424 4.58 -3.80 14.79
N PHE A 425 5.12 -3.13 13.77
CA PHE A 425 4.67 -3.32 12.39
C PHE A 425 4.83 -4.79 11.92
N ALA A 426 6.02 -5.36 12.11
CA ALA A 426 6.30 -6.74 11.71
C ALA A 426 5.42 -7.73 12.48
N ARG A 427 5.28 -7.54 13.80
CA ARG A 427 4.44 -8.34 14.68
C ARG A 427 2.96 -8.27 14.29
N LYS A 428 2.42 -7.08 14.01
CA LYS A 428 1.05 -6.91 13.50
C LYS A 428 0.82 -7.67 12.20
N THR A 429 1.78 -7.58 11.28
CA THR A 429 1.70 -8.27 9.99
C THR A 429 1.65 -9.79 10.16
N ALA A 430 2.44 -10.35 11.07
CA ALA A 430 2.42 -11.77 11.42
C ALA A 430 1.11 -12.20 12.11
N VAL A 431 0.62 -11.43 13.08
CA VAL A 431 -0.65 -11.69 13.77
C VAL A 431 -1.84 -11.67 12.79
N ARG A 432 -1.85 -10.73 11.85
CA ARG A 432 -2.87 -10.64 10.79
C ARG A 432 -2.85 -11.85 9.87
N ALA A 433 -1.66 -12.31 9.52
CA ALA A 433 -1.48 -13.53 8.75
C ALA A 433 -2.00 -14.76 9.52
N ARG A 434 -1.67 -14.91 10.80
CA ARG A 434 -2.18 -16.01 11.66
C ARG A 434 -3.69 -15.98 11.78
N SER A 435 -4.25 -14.81 12.05
CA SER A 435 -5.70 -14.62 12.12
C SER A 435 -6.39 -14.97 10.79
N LEU A 436 -5.75 -14.67 9.66
CA LEU A 436 -6.27 -15.05 8.35
C LEU A 436 -6.19 -16.56 8.10
N HIS A 437 -5.10 -17.22 8.49
CA HIS A 437 -4.99 -18.68 8.47
C HIS A 437 -6.11 -19.32 9.28
N TYR A 438 -6.29 -18.88 10.53
CA TYR A 438 -7.34 -19.39 11.41
C TYR A 438 -8.74 -19.21 10.80
N TRP A 439 -9.01 -18.04 10.21
CA TRP A 439 -10.26 -17.82 9.48
C TRP A 439 -10.45 -18.81 8.33
N CYS A 440 -9.41 -19.05 7.51
CA CYS A 440 -9.47 -20.05 6.44
C CYS A 440 -9.75 -21.45 6.98
N ASP A 441 -9.10 -21.85 8.07
CA ASP A 441 -9.30 -23.15 8.72
C ASP A 441 -10.76 -23.31 9.19
N LEU A 442 -11.35 -22.27 9.78
CA LEU A 442 -12.76 -22.29 10.20
C LEU A 442 -13.72 -22.44 9.02
N ILE A 443 -13.47 -21.73 7.90
CA ILE A 443 -14.32 -21.83 6.71
C ILE A 443 -14.20 -23.21 6.06
N GLU A 444 -13.00 -23.77 6.00
CA GLU A 444 -12.77 -25.12 5.48
C GLU A 444 -13.41 -26.20 6.35
N ALA A 445 -13.28 -26.09 7.68
CA ALA A 445 -13.94 -26.96 8.63
C ALA A 445 -15.48 -26.88 8.50
N ALA A 446 -16.03 -25.66 8.44
CA ALA A 446 -17.47 -25.46 8.26
C ALA A 446 -18.00 -26.08 6.97
N LYS A 447 -17.26 -25.96 5.86
CA LYS A 447 -17.61 -26.61 4.58
C LYS A 447 -17.58 -28.13 4.70
N LYS A 448 -16.56 -28.68 5.37
CA LYS A 448 -16.42 -30.13 5.59
C LYS A 448 -17.55 -30.68 6.47
N ASP A 449 -17.95 -29.92 7.49
CA ASP A 449 -18.99 -30.29 8.45
C ASP A 449 -20.42 -30.00 7.92
N GLY A 450 -20.56 -29.44 6.72
CA GLY A 450 -21.86 -29.07 6.15
C GLY A 450 -22.57 -27.92 6.89
N LYS A 451 -21.83 -27.09 7.64
CA LYS A 451 -22.39 -25.93 8.34
C LYS A 451 -22.85 -24.88 7.33
N PRO A 452 -23.92 -24.12 7.61
CA PRO A 452 -24.41 -23.10 6.71
C PRO A 452 -23.37 -21.99 6.48
N VAL A 453 -23.15 -21.64 5.22
CA VAL A 453 -22.22 -20.58 4.78
C VAL A 453 -23.00 -19.54 3.99
N ALA A 454 -22.97 -18.30 4.45
CA ALA A 454 -23.49 -17.15 3.73
C ALA A 454 -22.38 -16.52 2.87
N THR A 455 -22.75 -15.87 1.78
CA THR A 455 -21.81 -15.06 0.98
C THR A 455 -22.15 -13.59 1.18
N VAL A 456 -21.26 -12.85 1.84
CA VAL A 456 -21.44 -11.42 2.12
C VAL A 456 -20.68 -10.60 1.09
N VAL A 457 -21.36 -9.65 0.45
CA VAL A 457 -20.74 -8.68 -0.46
C VAL A 457 -20.64 -7.34 0.27
N GLY A 458 -19.44 -7.01 0.75
CA GLY A 458 -19.17 -5.71 1.35
C GLY A 458 -19.05 -4.59 0.30
N PRO A 459 -19.17 -3.31 0.71
CA PRO A 459 -19.00 -2.17 -0.21
C PRO A 459 -17.65 -2.23 -0.93
N GLY A 460 -17.66 -2.36 -2.25
CA GLY A 460 -16.44 -2.41 -3.09
C GLY A 460 -15.54 -3.64 -2.88
N GLY A 461 -16.00 -4.66 -2.16
CA GLY A 461 -15.22 -5.86 -1.83
C GLY A 461 -15.58 -7.08 -2.69
N LEU A 462 -14.68 -8.06 -2.71
CA LEU A 462 -14.99 -9.40 -3.23
C LEU A 462 -16.00 -10.11 -2.33
N PRO A 463 -16.90 -10.96 -2.89
CA PRO A 463 -17.77 -11.82 -2.12
C PRO A 463 -16.97 -12.63 -1.09
N SER A 464 -17.44 -12.61 0.15
CA SER A 464 -16.77 -13.22 1.30
C SER A 464 -17.61 -14.37 1.85
N PRO A 465 -17.14 -15.63 1.80
CA PRO A 465 -17.86 -16.73 2.41
C PRO A 465 -17.70 -16.68 3.93
N VAL A 466 -18.79 -16.66 4.67
CA VAL A 466 -18.80 -16.66 6.14
C VAL A 466 -19.66 -17.81 6.65
N ALA A 467 -19.07 -18.68 7.47
CA ALA A 467 -19.83 -19.74 8.14
C ALA A 467 -20.62 -19.14 9.31
N LEU A 468 -21.88 -19.52 9.44
CA LEU A 468 -22.77 -19.02 10.50
C LEU A 468 -22.48 -19.79 11.80
N THR A 469 -21.36 -19.43 12.45
CA THR A 469 -20.86 -20.07 13.67
C THR A 469 -20.27 -19.02 14.62
N PHE A 470 -20.31 -19.29 15.92
CA PHE A 470 -19.71 -18.39 16.92
C PHE A 470 -18.19 -18.26 16.77
N ASP A 471 -17.49 -19.32 16.37
CA ASP A 471 -16.04 -19.27 16.13
C ASP A 471 -15.66 -18.27 15.03
N VAL A 472 -16.42 -18.26 13.93
CA VAL A 472 -16.21 -17.29 12.84
C VAL A 472 -16.59 -15.88 13.29
N ALA A 473 -17.66 -15.71 14.06
CA ALA A 473 -18.04 -14.41 14.62
C ALA A 473 -16.95 -13.83 15.53
N LEU A 474 -16.42 -14.66 16.45
CA LEU A 474 -15.30 -14.30 17.33
C LEU A 474 -14.04 -13.97 16.52
N CYS A 475 -13.70 -14.78 15.52
CA CYS A 475 -12.57 -14.52 14.64
C CYS A 475 -12.72 -13.18 13.90
N LEU A 476 -13.92 -12.87 13.37
CA LEU A 476 -14.18 -11.61 12.69
C LEU A 476 -14.13 -10.42 13.64
N ALA A 477 -14.61 -10.56 14.87
CA ALA A 477 -14.49 -9.53 15.90
C ALA A 477 -13.03 -9.25 16.24
N VAL A 478 -12.18 -10.27 16.34
CA VAL A 478 -10.73 -10.09 16.53
C VAL A 478 -10.11 -9.33 15.36
N ARG A 479 -10.49 -9.66 14.13
CA ARG A 479 -9.99 -8.99 12.92
C ARG A 479 -10.49 -7.55 12.80
N CYS A 480 -11.74 -7.31 13.17
CA CYS A 480 -12.34 -5.99 13.22
C CYS A 480 -11.60 -5.12 14.24
N PHE A 481 -11.40 -5.65 15.45
CA PHE A 481 -10.62 -5.01 16.50
C PHE A 481 -9.19 -4.68 16.04
N ASP A 482 -8.48 -5.63 15.43
CA ASP A 482 -7.13 -5.37 14.91
C ASP A 482 -7.09 -4.20 13.93
N ARG A 483 -8.02 -4.15 12.96
CA ARG A 483 -8.03 -3.09 11.95
C ARG A 483 -8.40 -1.73 12.52
N CYS A 484 -9.43 -1.68 13.36
CA CYS A 484 -9.89 -0.40 13.90
C CYS A 484 -8.89 0.20 14.89
N ILE A 485 -8.22 -0.62 15.71
CA ILE A 485 -7.28 -0.14 16.74
C ILE A 485 -5.89 0.15 16.17
N PHE A 486 -5.32 -0.76 15.36
CA PHE A 486 -3.89 -0.69 15.03
C PHE A 486 -3.54 -0.08 13.67
N GLU A 487 -4.52 0.23 12.83
CA GLU A 487 -4.28 0.73 11.48
C GLU A 487 -5.23 1.84 11.06
N GLU A 488 -6.53 1.56 10.97
CA GLU A 488 -7.46 2.51 10.34
C GLU A 488 -7.67 3.77 11.20
N HIS A 489 -7.54 3.67 12.54
CA HIS A 489 -7.54 4.83 13.44
C HIS A 489 -6.41 5.84 13.12
N TYR A 490 -5.30 5.39 12.53
CA TYR A 490 -4.19 6.24 12.12
C TYR A 490 -4.29 6.77 10.70
N GLN A 491 -5.25 6.28 9.89
CA GLN A 491 -5.35 6.69 8.50
C GLN A 491 -6.00 8.07 8.38
N PRO A 492 -5.39 8.99 7.59
CA PRO A 492 -5.97 10.30 7.36
C PRO A 492 -7.32 10.19 6.67
N GLY A 493 -8.30 10.98 7.12
CA GLY A 493 -9.66 11.03 6.56
C GLY A 493 -10.61 9.94 7.06
N GLY A 494 -10.18 9.06 7.99
CA GLY A 494 -11.06 8.07 8.60
C GLY A 494 -11.62 7.06 7.60
N VAL A 495 -10.77 6.52 6.73
CA VAL A 495 -11.16 5.61 5.66
C VAL A 495 -11.18 4.17 6.17
N PHE A 496 -12.20 3.81 6.94
CA PHE A 496 -12.34 2.49 7.61
C PHE A 496 -12.90 1.40 6.69
N ARG A 497 -12.18 1.00 5.64
CA ARG A 497 -12.70 0.05 4.63
C ARG A 497 -12.82 -1.38 5.16
N GLU A 498 -11.78 -1.89 5.82
CA GLU A 498 -11.73 -3.26 6.30
C GLU A 498 -12.58 -3.44 7.57
N SER A 499 -12.56 -2.47 8.50
CA SER A 499 -13.41 -2.57 9.70
C SER A 499 -14.89 -2.57 9.32
N LYS A 500 -15.31 -1.74 8.36
CA LYS A 500 -16.70 -1.74 7.86
C LYS A 500 -17.08 -3.05 7.20
N ARG A 501 -16.17 -3.65 6.43
CA ARG A 501 -16.40 -4.97 5.83
C ARG A 501 -16.59 -6.04 6.91
N TYR A 502 -15.68 -6.13 7.89
CA TYR A 502 -15.81 -7.10 8.98
C TYR A 502 -17.05 -6.84 9.83
N HIS A 503 -17.42 -5.58 10.04
CA HIS A 503 -18.68 -5.21 10.69
C HIS A 503 -19.89 -5.78 9.95
N THR A 504 -20.02 -5.57 8.64
CA THR A 504 -21.13 -6.14 7.85
C THR A 504 -21.16 -7.67 7.94
N GLU A 505 -20.00 -8.32 7.86
CA GLU A 505 -19.90 -9.78 7.99
C GLU A 505 -20.33 -10.28 9.37
N MET A 506 -19.91 -9.58 10.43
CA MET A 506 -20.35 -9.88 11.80
C MET A 506 -21.86 -9.69 11.95
N THR A 507 -22.44 -8.60 11.41
CA THR A 507 -23.89 -8.36 11.46
C THR A 507 -24.63 -9.53 10.83
N THR A 508 -24.25 -9.96 9.62
CA THR A 508 -24.89 -11.10 8.94
C THR A 508 -24.83 -12.38 9.77
N ILE A 509 -23.69 -12.69 10.38
CA ILE A 509 -23.55 -13.91 11.18
C ILE A 509 -24.38 -13.82 12.47
N ILE A 510 -24.31 -12.70 13.17
CA ILE A 510 -24.99 -12.55 14.45
C ILE A 510 -26.50 -12.47 14.28
N GLU A 511 -27.01 -11.80 13.25
CA GLU A 511 -28.44 -11.82 12.90
C GLU A 511 -28.95 -13.25 12.68
N ALA A 512 -28.15 -14.10 12.04
CA ALA A 512 -28.52 -15.49 11.79
C ALA A 512 -28.39 -16.38 13.05
N LEU A 513 -27.39 -16.16 13.90
CA LEU A 513 -27.15 -16.96 15.11
C LEU A 513 -28.04 -16.56 16.29
N ARG A 514 -28.37 -15.27 16.39
CA ARG A 514 -29.18 -14.64 17.43
C ARG A 514 -30.13 -13.63 16.76
N PRO A 515 -31.20 -14.10 16.10
CA PRO A 515 -32.28 -13.22 15.65
C PRO A 515 -32.77 -12.39 16.84
N ALA A 516 -33.06 -11.11 16.63
CA ALA A 516 -33.65 -10.29 17.68
C ALA A 516 -35.00 -10.92 18.08
N ALA A 517 -35.17 -11.28 19.36
CA ALA A 517 -36.50 -11.44 19.90
C ALA A 517 -37.18 -10.06 19.90
N GLU A 518 -38.47 -9.99 19.60
CA GLU A 518 -39.22 -8.72 19.52
C GLU A 518 -39.16 -7.92 20.84
N ASP A 519 -38.98 -8.61 21.97
CA ASP A 519 -38.86 -8.05 23.32
C ASP A 519 -37.40 -7.96 23.82
N PHE A 520 -36.43 -8.23 22.95
CA PHE A 520 -35.00 -8.40 23.29
C PHE A 520 -34.71 -9.46 24.37
N SER A 521 -35.69 -10.27 24.80
CA SER A 521 -35.53 -11.23 25.90
C SER A 521 -34.30 -12.11 25.69
N LEU A 522 -33.38 -12.06 26.65
CA LEU A 522 -32.14 -12.82 26.54
C LEU A 522 -32.36 -14.23 27.06
N VAL A 523 -32.02 -15.23 26.24
CA VAL A 523 -31.72 -16.58 26.74
C VAL A 523 -30.25 -16.59 27.19
N PRO A 524 -29.93 -16.74 28.49
CA PRO A 524 -28.57 -16.98 28.93
C PRO A 524 -28.00 -18.22 28.22
N GLY A 525 -26.77 -18.15 27.74
CA GLY A 525 -26.11 -19.26 27.07
C GLY A 525 -24.60 -19.20 27.25
N GLN A 526 -23.91 -20.26 26.85
CA GLN A 526 -22.46 -20.38 27.01
C GLN A 526 -21.69 -19.24 26.31
N HIS A 527 -22.25 -18.68 25.23
CA HIS A 527 -21.66 -17.59 24.45
C HIS A 527 -22.07 -16.18 24.91
N THR A 528 -22.84 -16.00 25.99
CA THR A 528 -23.38 -14.67 26.37
C THR A 528 -22.27 -13.62 26.58
N ARG A 529 -21.17 -13.99 27.24
CA ARG A 529 -20.04 -13.07 27.47
C ARG A 529 -19.23 -12.82 26.18
N ASP A 530 -19.10 -13.85 25.33
CA ASP A 530 -18.43 -13.71 24.04
C ASP A 530 -19.22 -12.74 23.14
N LEU A 531 -20.56 -12.82 23.17
CA LEU A 531 -21.46 -11.89 22.50
C LEU A 531 -21.33 -10.47 23.04
N LEU A 532 -21.23 -10.28 24.35
CA LEU A 532 -20.98 -8.94 24.92
C LEU A 532 -19.72 -8.31 24.33
N TRP A 533 -18.64 -9.08 24.25
CA TRP A 533 -17.41 -8.58 23.65
C TRP A 533 -17.57 -8.28 22.16
N ILE A 534 -18.19 -9.17 21.37
CA ILE A 534 -18.49 -8.91 19.95
C ILE A 534 -19.31 -7.62 19.79
N TYR A 535 -20.33 -7.44 20.63
CA TYR A 535 -21.16 -6.23 20.63
C TYR A 535 -20.36 -4.99 20.98
N SER A 536 -19.42 -5.06 21.92
CA SER A 536 -18.54 -3.93 22.25
C SER A 536 -17.66 -3.50 21.06
N VAL A 537 -17.13 -4.46 20.29
CA VAL A 537 -16.31 -4.18 19.11
C VAL A 537 -17.17 -3.55 18.02
N GLY A 538 -18.34 -4.13 17.73
CA GLY A 538 -19.28 -3.59 16.76
C GLY A 538 -19.79 -2.19 17.14
N ALA A 539 -20.15 -1.98 18.40
CA ALA A 539 -20.64 -0.71 18.91
C ALA A 539 -19.58 0.41 18.80
N TYR A 540 -18.32 0.10 19.10
CA TYR A 540 -17.20 1.02 18.87
C TYR A 540 -17.09 1.42 17.39
N VAL A 541 -17.21 0.45 16.47
CA VAL A 541 -17.15 0.72 15.04
C VAL A 541 -18.32 1.59 14.56
N GLU A 542 -19.52 1.34 15.08
CA GLU A 542 -20.70 2.17 14.81
C GLU A 542 -20.50 3.62 15.30
N ASP A 543 -20.02 3.80 16.53
CA ASP A 543 -19.84 5.10 17.19
C ASP A 543 -18.81 5.96 16.46
N VAL A 544 -17.63 5.43 16.18
CA VAL A 544 -16.52 6.23 15.66
C VAL A 544 -16.55 6.37 14.14
N PHE A 545 -17.05 5.37 13.41
CA PHE A 545 -16.80 5.28 11.96
C PHE A 545 -18.06 5.30 11.09
N MET A 546 -19.22 4.98 11.66
CA MET A 546 -20.52 5.09 10.97
C MET A 546 -21.25 6.39 11.33
N ARG A 547 -21.06 6.93 12.55
CA ARG A 547 -21.69 8.20 12.95
C ARG A 547 -21.24 9.43 12.15
N PRO A 548 -19.95 9.64 11.83
CA PRO A 548 -19.56 10.80 11.01
C PRO A 548 -20.12 10.75 9.57
N GLU A 549 -20.39 9.56 9.03
CA GLU A 549 -21.09 9.39 7.75
C GLU A 549 -22.61 9.64 7.88
N LEU A 550 -23.18 9.46 9.07
CA LEU A 550 -24.57 9.79 9.38
C LEU A 550 -24.80 11.30 9.53
N GLU A 551 -23.83 12.02 10.08
CA GLU A 551 -23.91 13.49 10.21
C GLU A 551 -23.65 14.20 8.88
N ARG A 552 -22.90 13.58 7.96
CA ARG A 552 -22.67 14.07 6.60
C ARG A 552 -23.70 13.49 5.63
N LYS A 553 -24.94 14.01 5.68
CA LYS A 553 -26.02 14.03 4.67
C LYS A 553 -27.35 13.44 5.18
N GLU A 554 -28.41 14.12 4.76
CA GLU A 554 -29.85 13.98 5.04
C GLU A 554 -30.48 12.62 4.66
N ASP A 555 -29.81 11.49 4.90
CA ASP A 555 -30.42 10.17 4.73
C ASP A 555 -30.98 9.65 6.07
N PRO A 556 -32.26 9.20 6.11
CA PRO A 556 -32.81 8.59 7.32
C PRO A 556 -31.97 7.38 7.71
N VAL A 557 -31.47 7.40 8.95
CA VAL A 557 -30.61 6.36 9.52
C VAL A 557 -31.30 5.01 9.37
N ALA A 558 -30.77 4.13 8.51
CA ALA A 558 -31.25 2.76 8.45
C ALA A 558 -31.09 2.13 9.86
N PRO A 559 -32.14 1.50 10.44
CA PRO A 559 -32.11 0.96 11.81
C PRO A 559 -30.99 -0.07 12.04
N GLN A 560 -30.44 -0.66 10.97
CA GLN A 560 -29.27 -1.54 11.02
C GLN A 560 -27.97 -0.86 11.48
N ARG A 561 -27.85 0.47 11.48
CA ARG A 561 -26.59 1.17 11.81
C ARG A 561 -26.29 1.30 13.32
N ARG A 562 -27.21 0.89 14.20
CA ARG A 562 -27.02 0.80 15.66
C ARG A 562 -27.24 -0.64 16.17
N PHE A 563 -27.00 -1.61 15.30
CA PHE A 563 -27.27 -3.02 15.54
C PHE A 563 -26.53 -3.53 16.78
N PHE A 564 -25.25 -3.19 16.88
CA PHE A 564 -24.37 -3.64 17.95
C PHE A 564 -24.50 -2.76 19.20
N SER A 565 -24.57 -1.44 19.05
CA SER A 565 -24.70 -0.52 20.19
C SER A 565 -25.97 -0.81 21.00
N THR A 566 -27.11 -1.03 20.32
CA THR A 566 -28.38 -1.34 20.98
C THR A 566 -28.32 -2.67 21.73
N ARG A 567 -27.71 -3.70 21.13
CA ARG A 567 -27.56 -5.02 21.76
C ARG A 567 -26.53 -5.03 22.89
N PHE A 568 -25.49 -4.21 22.78
CA PHE A 568 -24.51 -4.02 23.85
C PHE A 568 -25.19 -3.41 25.08
N SER A 569 -25.86 -2.26 24.92
CA SER A 569 -26.60 -1.58 26.00
C SER A 569 -27.61 -2.52 26.66
N TYR A 570 -28.40 -3.23 25.86
CA TYR A 570 -29.38 -4.18 26.39
C TYR A 570 -28.72 -5.32 27.18
N LEU A 571 -27.64 -5.92 26.67
CA LEU A 571 -26.99 -7.04 27.33
C LEU A 571 -26.32 -6.64 28.65
N VAL A 572 -25.77 -5.43 28.72
CA VAL A 572 -25.23 -4.85 29.95
C VAL A 572 -26.36 -4.60 30.96
N ALA A 573 -27.45 -3.96 30.54
CA ALA A 573 -28.57 -3.61 31.43
C ALA A 573 -29.33 -4.84 31.95
N ALA A 574 -29.55 -5.85 31.12
CA ALA A 574 -30.55 -6.88 31.41
C ALA A 574 -30.02 -8.16 32.06
N ASN A 575 -28.73 -8.53 31.95
CA ASN A 575 -28.36 -9.94 32.15
C ASN A 575 -27.05 -10.29 32.85
N LEU A 576 -26.13 -9.34 33.06
CA LEU A 576 -24.79 -9.68 33.55
C LEU A 576 -24.44 -9.11 34.92
N GLU A 577 -25.42 -8.50 35.61
CA GLU A 577 -25.26 -7.97 36.98
C GLU A 577 -24.06 -7.01 37.11
N PHE A 578 -23.72 -6.30 36.03
CA PHE A 578 -22.72 -5.24 36.08
C PHE A 578 -23.30 -4.04 36.82
N ASN A 579 -22.61 -3.60 37.88
CA ASN A 579 -23.05 -2.45 38.68
C ASN A 579 -22.47 -1.14 38.14
N SER A 580 -21.44 -1.23 37.30
CA SER A 580 -20.66 -0.08 36.83
C SER A 580 -20.03 -0.34 35.46
N PHE A 581 -19.61 0.74 34.79
CA PHE A 581 -18.82 0.64 33.56
C PHE A 581 -17.47 -0.04 33.82
N GLU A 582 -16.91 0.16 35.01
CA GLU A 582 -15.68 -0.49 35.49
C GLU A 582 -15.80 -2.01 35.50
N ASP A 583 -16.95 -2.57 35.91
CA ASP A 583 -17.17 -4.01 35.90
C ASP A 583 -17.15 -4.58 34.47
N VAL A 584 -17.77 -3.87 33.53
CA VAL A 584 -17.79 -4.24 32.11
C VAL A 584 -16.36 -4.21 31.55
N THR A 585 -15.64 -3.10 31.74
CA THR A 585 -14.28 -2.94 31.20
C THR A 585 -13.28 -3.91 31.82
N LYS A 586 -13.44 -4.25 33.11
CA LYS A 586 -12.66 -5.30 33.78
C LYS A 586 -12.88 -6.65 33.12
N LEU A 587 -14.14 -7.04 32.88
CA LEU A 587 -14.46 -8.28 32.16
C LEU A 587 -13.79 -8.32 30.78
N LEU A 588 -13.93 -7.26 29.99
CA LEU A 588 -13.38 -7.19 28.63
C LEU A 588 -11.85 -7.26 28.63
N ARG A 589 -11.18 -6.58 29.57
CA ARG A 589 -9.72 -6.56 29.69
C ARG A 589 -9.15 -7.91 30.11
N GLU A 590 -9.78 -8.57 31.09
CA GLU A 590 -9.30 -9.85 31.63
C GLU A 590 -9.55 -11.02 30.66
N ASN A 591 -10.70 -11.03 29.98
CA ASN A 591 -11.16 -12.20 29.22
C ASN A 591 -10.99 -12.06 27.71
N TYR A 592 -11.00 -10.83 27.19
CA TYR A 592 -11.02 -10.55 25.75
C TYR A 592 -9.96 -9.52 25.37
N LEU A 593 -10.25 -8.69 24.37
CA LEU A 593 -9.43 -7.56 23.94
C LEU A 593 -10.16 -6.27 24.26
N TYR A 594 -9.47 -5.36 24.94
CA TYR A 594 -10.01 -4.07 25.33
C TYR A 594 -8.93 -3.00 25.26
N PHE A 595 -9.24 -1.87 24.64
CA PHE A 595 -8.32 -0.74 24.56
C PHE A 595 -8.98 0.56 25.03
N PRO A 596 -8.83 0.89 26.34
CA PRO A 596 -9.56 1.98 26.99
C PRO A 596 -9.44 3.32 26.25
N ARG A 597 -8.22 3.68 25.82
CA ARG A 597 -7.91 4.96 25.16
C ARG A 597 -8.81 5.25 23.96
N LEU A 598 -9.25 4.23 23.24
CA LEU A 598 -10.11 4.39 22.08
C LEU A 598 -11.58 4.03 22.37
N GLN A 599 -11.83 3.02 23.20
CA GLN A 599 -13.17 2.47 23.38
C GLN A 599 -13.97 3.12 24.53
N ASP A 600 -13.31 3.71 25.54
CA ASP A 600 -13.98 4.23 26.75
C ASP A 600 -15.08 5.24 26.39
N ASP A 601 -14.76 6.25 25.57
CA ASP A 601 -15.72 7.31 25.21
C ASP A 601 -16.93 6.79 24.43
N SER A 602 -16.75 5.74 23.62
CA SER A 602 -17.83 5.14 22.84
C SER A 602 -18.72 4.24 23.70
N LEU A 603 -18.12 3.41 24.55
CA LEU A 603 -18.85 2.41 25.34
C LEU A 603 -19.47 3.01 26.60
N ARG A 604 -18.85 4.01 27.23
CA ARG A 604 -19.39 4.65 28.44
C ARG A 604 -20.77 5.26 28.18
N LYS A 605 -20.96 5.90 27.03
CA LYS A 605 -22.25 6.44 26.54
C LYS A 605 -23.36 5.40 26.41
N LEU A 606 -23.02 4.11 26.38
CA LEU A 606 -23.95 3.00 26.20
C LEU A 606 -24.31 2.29 27.52
N VAL A 607 -23.60 2.61 28.60
CA VAL A 607 -23.73 1.97 29.93
C VAL A 607 -24.26 2.94 30.99
N GLU A 608 -24.10 4.25 30.81
CA GLU A 608 -24.74 5.26 31.66
C GLU A 608 -26.25 5.33 31.34
N PHE A 609 -27.08 4.71 32.19
CA PHE A 609 -28.54 4.78 32.15
C PHE A 609 -29.08 5.77 33.18
#